data_AF-A0A840YHT7-F1
#
_entry.id   AF-A0A840YHT7-F1
#
_cell.length_a   1.000
_cell.length_b   1.000
_cell.length_c   1.000
_cell.angle_alpha   90.00
_cell.angle_beta   90.00
_cell.angle_gamma   90.00
#
_symmetry.space_group_name_H-M   'P 1'
#
loop_
_entity.id
_entity.type
_entity.pdbx_description
1 polymer ?
#
loop_
_entity_poly.entity_id
_entity_poly.type
_entity_poly.pdbx_seq_one_letter_code
_entity_poly.pdbx_strand_id
1 'polypeptide(L)'
;MANIGAIVGGGFGLIRRRPGAVLAWGAIYALGTAALGYAQLRLAGTVDPTAATQWDVASLGRGLGVQIGFGLVSLILSSILSAAVFRATLWPEDRSGMASLRFGMDEVRLIGLTLILYVLGMAAGLVGGLGLTFVTTLVGFLFGGSPAMAGLFATLITMGLIGLILFLMVRLSVVYPLVLIRRRISLDASWDLTRGHFWSLLGAYVLMALATAALFFLAFLPFVGLGLRTGAYAPGGNWPLLLQQLQANHPQSLFAVIAATFVITALVSGIMLVVWGGWIASAARELLKRSEPAEAGVSDATGPEWSSR
;
A
#
# COMPACT_ATOMS: atom_id res chain seq x y z
N MET A 1 -18.15 -19.85 0.17
CA MET A 1 -17.20 -18.86 0.73
C MET A 1 -15.86 -19.01 0.01
N ALA A 2 -15.16 -17.92 -0.31
CA ALA A 2 -13.84 -17.99 -0.95
C ALA A 2 -12.82 -18.63 0.01
N ASN A 3 -11.93 -19.48 -0.52
CA ASN A 3 -10.97 -20.20 0.31
C ASN A 3 -9.82 -19.26 0.71
N ILE A 4 -9.83 -18.80 1.95
CA ILE A 4 -8.82 -17.87 2.51
C ILE A 4 -7.40 -18.46 2.38
N GLY A 5 -7.24 -19.77 2.58
CA GLY A 5 -5.95 -20.45 2.45
C GLY A 5 -5.40 -20.42 1.02
N ALA A 6 -6.26 -20.56 0.01
CA ALA A 6 -5.86 -20.45 -1.40
C ALA A 6 -5.44 -19.02 -1.76
N ILE A 7 -6.14 -18.02 -1.20
CA ILE A 7 -5.83 -16.59 -1.41
C ILE A 7 -4.47 -16.24 -0.80
N VAL A 8 -4.26 -16.55 0.48
CA VAL A 8 -3.02 -16.28 1.22
C VAL A 8 -1.85 -17.07 0.63
N GLY A 9 -2.06 -18.36 0.33
CA GLY A 9 -1.05 -19.21 -0.27
C GLY A 9 -0.57 -18.74 -1.64
N GLY A 10 -1.39 -17.97 -2.36
CA GLY A 10 -1.03 -17.35 -3.63
C GLY A 10 0.17 -16.40 -3.53
N GLY A 11 0.18 -15.54 -2.50
CA GLY A 11 1.26 -14.57 -2.26
C GLY A 11 2.60 -15.26 -1.95
N PHE A 12 2.60 -16.24 -1.04
CA PHE A 12 3.81 -17.01 -0.70
C PHE A 12 4.23 -17.98 -1.80
N GLY A 13 3.27 -18.52 -2.55
CA GLY A 13 3.54 -19.42 -3.66
C GLY A 13 4.34 -18.76 -4.78
N LEU A 14 4.19 -17.45 -4.99
CA LEU A 14 4.97 -16.72 -5.97
C LEU A 14 6.47 -16.69 -5.62
N ILE A 15 6.80 -16.52 -4.34
CA ILE A 15 8.19 -16.55 -3.82
C ILE A 15 8.84 -17.89 -4.13
N ARG A 16 8.11 -18.99 -3.91
CA ARG A 16 8.61 -20.35 -4.18
C ARG A 16 8.74 -20.65 -5.67
N ARG A 17 7.81 -20.17 -6.50
CA ARG A 17 7.80 -20.44 -7.95
C ARG A 17 8.81 -19.60 -8.75
N ARG A 18 9.06 -18.35 -8.34
CA ARG A 18 9.91 -17.41 -9.09
C ARG A 18 10.83 -16.60 -8.16
N PRO A 19 11.72 -17.23 -7.38
CA PRO A 19 12.56 -16.52 -6.40
C PRO A 19 13.46 -15.47 -7.05
N GLY A 20 14.04 -15.75 -8.23
CA GLY A 20 14.89 -14.79 -8.95
C GLY A 20 14.14 -13.53 -9.40
N ALA A 21 12.89 -13.66 -9.86
CA ALA A 21 12.08 -12.50 -10.24
C ALA A 21 11.67 -11.69 -9.01
N VAL A 22 11.32 -12.37 -7.91
CA VAL A 22 11.01 -11.73 -6.62
C VAL A 22 12.20 -10.95 -6.08
N LEU A 23 13.41 -11.51 -6.15
CA LEU A 23 14.63 -10.81 -5.77
C LEU A 23 14.89 -9.59 -6.67
N ALA A 24 14.69 -9.72 -7.99
CA ALA A 24 14.85 -8.59 -8.91
C ALA A 24 13.87 -7.46 -8.61
N TRP A 25 12.57 -7.75 -8.43
CA TRP A 25 11.57 -6.73 -8.07
C TRP A 25 11.84 -6.11 -6.71
N GLY A 26 12.19 -6.94 -5.73
CA GLY A 26 12.55 -6.48 -4.39
C GLY A 26 13.75 -5.55 -4.43
N ALA A 27 14.79 -5.90 -5.18
CA ALA A 27 15.98 -5.06 -5.38
C ALA A 27 15.66 -3.76 -6.11
N ILE A 28 14.87 -3.79 -7.18
CA ILE A 28 14.47 -2.58 -7.91
C ILE A 28 13.64 -1.65 -7.02
N TYR A 29 12.66 -2.20 -6.28
CA TYR A 29 11.86 -1.42 -5.35
C TYR A 29 12.72 -0.84 -4.23
N ALA A 30 13.64 -1.66 -3.69
CA ALA A 30 14.51 -1.26 -2.61
C ALA A 30 15.47 -0.13 -3.02
N LEU A 31 16.11 -0.26 -4.18
CA LEU A 31 17.01 0.76 -4.73
C LEU A 31 16.24 2.04 -5.08
N GLY A 32 15.06 1.91 -5.70
CA GLY A 32 14.22 3.05 -6.04
C GLY A 32 13.76 3.81 -4.80
N THR A 33 13.27 3.11 -3.78
CA THR A 33 12.85 3.74 -2.51
C THR A 33 14.02 4.32 -1.72
N ALA A 34 15.20 3.67 -1.72
CA ALA A 34 16.40 4.22 -1.10
C ALA A 34 16.88 5.50 -1.82
N ALA A 35 16.87 5.52 -3.15
CA ALA A 35 17.21 6.70 -3.94
C ALA A 35 16.22 7.86 -3.68
N LEU A 36 14.92 7.55 -3.60
CA LEU A 36 13.90 8.53 -3.24
C LEU A 36 14.09 9.05 -1.81
N GLY A 37 14.32 8.17 -0.83
CA GLY A 37 14.58 8.56 0.55
C GLY A 37 15.83 9.44 0.68
N TYR A 38 16.90 9.11 -0.04
CA TYR A 38 18.11 9.94 -0.10
C TYR A 38 17.81 11.32 -0.70
N ALA A 39 17.10 11.38 -1.83
CA ALA A 39 16.70 12.65 -2.43
C ALA A 39 15.82 13.48 -1.48
N GLN A 40 14.92 12.82 -0.74
CA GLN A 40 14.05 13.47 0.24
C GLN A 40 14.86 14.09 1.38
N LEU A 41 15.88 13.38 1.90
CA LEU A 41 16.79 13.93 2.92
C LEU A 41 17.54 15.17 2.40
N ARG A 42 17.97 15.17 1.14
CA ARG A 42 18.65 16.32 0.53
C ARG A 42 17.73 17.53 0.36
N LEU A 43 16.46 17.29 0.04
CA LEU A 43 15.45 18.33 -0.13
C LEU A 43 14.85 18.80 1.20
N ALA A 44 14.79 17.95 2.23
CA ALA A 44 14.25 18.30 3.54
C ALA A 44 15.01 19.48 4.18
N GLY A 45 16.32 19.60 3.94
CA GLY A 45 17.12 20.74 4.40
C GLY A 45 16.78 22.08 3.73
N THR A 46 15.87 22.09 2.74
CA THR A 46 15.41 23.32 2.04
C THR A 46 14.07 23.83 2.56
N VAL A 47 13.41 23.08 3.45
CA VAL A 47 12.10 23.44 4.03
C VAL A 47 12.33 23.91 5.45
N ASP A 48 11.85 25.11 5.78
CA ASP A 48 11.93 25.65 7.14
C ASP A 48 11.01 24.84 8.08
N PRO A 49 11.54 24.20 9.13
CA PRO A 49 10.74 23.41 10.06
C PRO A 49 9.75 24.26 10.88
N THR A 50 9.94 25.58 10.94
CA THR A 50 9.05 26.52 11.65
C THR A 50 7.96 27.11 10.75
N ALA A 51 7.92 26.75 9.47
CA ALA A 51 6.95 27.29 8.51
C ALA A 51 5.49 27.07 8.95
N ALA A 52 5.18 25.95 9.61
CA ALA A 52 3.83 25.65 10.09
C ALA A 52 3.40 26.53 11.27
N THR A 53 4.32 26.87 12.18
CA THR A 53 4.01 27.73 13.33
C THR A 53 3.98 29.20 12.93
N GLN A 54 4.75 29.58 11.90
CA GLN A 54 4.80 30.94 11.37
C GLN A 54 3.79 31.20 10.25
N TRP A 55 3.00 30.19 9.85
CA TRP A 55 2.08 30.28 8.71
C TRP A 55 2.74 30.78 7.42
N ASP A 56 4.00 30.41 7.18
CA ASP A 56 4.68 30.70 5.92
C ASP A 56 4.15 29.79 4.81
N VAL A 57 3.14 30.28 4.11
CA VAL A 57 2.46 29.60 3.01
C VAL A 57 3.44 29.17 1.91
N ALA A 58 4.51 29.93 1.66
CA ALA A 58 5.45 29.62 0.59
C ALA A 58 6.33 28.40 0.96
N SER A 59 6.84 28.36 2.19
CA SER A 59 7.61 27.20 2.68
C SER A 59 6.72 25.96 2.85
N LEU A 60 5.49 26.13 3.35
CA LEU A 60 4.49 25.04 3.41
C LEU A 60 4.17 24.49 2.02
N GLY A 61 3.97 25.36 1.03
CA GLY A 61 3.73 24.99 -0.36
C GLY A 61 4.89 24.21 -0.97
N ARG A 62 6.14 24.63 -0.72
CA ARG A 62 7.34 23.88 -1.14
C ARG A 62 7.40 22.50 -0.50
N GLY A 63 7.18 22.41 0.82
CA GLY A 63 7.16 21.14 1.53
C GLY A 63 6.11 20.17 0.98
N LEU A 64 4.89 20.65 0.75
CA LEU A 64 3.82 19.86 0.13
C LEU A 64 4.18 19.44 -1.31
N GLY A 65 4.73 20.34 -2.12
CA GLY A 65 5.13 20.04 -3.49
C GLY A 65 6.20 18.95 -3.56
N VAL A 66 7.20 19.01 -2.68
CA VAL A 66 8.23 17.97 -2.54
C VAL A 66 7.58 16.63 -2.17
N GLN A 67 6.70 16.61 -1.17
CA GLN A 67 6.02 15.39 -0.72
C GLN A 67 5.13 14.78 -1.80
N ILE A 68 4.38 15.59 -2.53
CA ILE A 68 3.55 15.14 -3.66
C ILE A 68 4.42 14.56 -4.76
N GLY A 69 5.52 15.24 -5.12
CA GLY A 69 6.48 14.76 -6.11
C GLY A 69 7.04 13.38 -5.75
N PHE A 70 7.47 13.20 -4.51
CA PHE A 70 7.92 11.89 -4.01
C PHE A 70 6.82 10.83 -4.06
N GLY A 71 5.61 11.19 -3.63
CA GLY A 71 4.44 10.30 -3.70
C GLY A 71 4.18 9.80 -5.11
N LEU A 72 4.23 10.70 -6.11
CA LEU A 72 4.02 10.35 -7.51
C LEU A 72 5.10 9.43 -8.07
N VAL A 73 6.39 9.68 -7.78
CA VAL A 73 7.46 8.81 -8.26
C VAL A 73 7.38 7.43 -7.60
N SER A 74 7.10 7.38 -6.29
CA SER A 74 6.92 6.12 -5.57
C SER A 74 5.69 5.35 -6.06
N LEU A 75 4.63 6.06 -6.48
CA LEU A 75 3.42 5.49 -7.06
C LEU A 75 3.70 4.88 -8.44
N ILE A 76 4.46 5.57 -9.30
CA ILE A 76 4.85 5.04 -10.62
C ILE A 76 5.69 3.77 -10.45
N LEU A 77 6.71 3.83 -9.58
CA LEU A 77 7.57 2.68 -9.29
C LEU A 77 6.77 1.49 -8.77
N SER A 78 5.90 1.71 -7.78
CA SER A 78 5.08 0.64 -7.21
C SER A 78 4.06 0.08 -8.21
N SER A 79 3.49 0.91 -9.09
CA SER A 79 2.53 0.48 -10.12
C SER A 79 3.19 -0.40 -11.18
N ILE A 80 4.38 -0.04 -11.66
CA ILE A 80 5.13 -0.83 -12.64
C ILE A 80 5.48 -2.20 -12.07
N LEU A 81 5.99 -2.25 -10.84
CA LEU A 81 6.36 -3.52 -10.22
C LEU A 81 5.13 -4.36 -9.84
N SER A 82 4.03 -3.72 -9.42
CA SER A 82 2.75 -4.40 -9.17
C SER A 82 2.23 -5.06 -10.45
N ALA A 83 2.35 -4.41 -11.61
CA ALA A 83 2.01 -5.00 -12.90
C ALA A 83 2.77 -6.31 -13.17
N ALA A 84 4.08 -6.31 -12.91
CA ALA A 84 4.93 -7.50 -13.06
C ALA A 84 4.52 -8.62 -12.09
N VAL A 85 4.26 -8.29 -10.82
CA VAL A 85 3.81 -9.25 -9.79
C VAL A 85 2.46 -9.86 -10.16
N PHE A 86 1.49 -9.03 -10.57
CA PHE A 86 0.18 -9.49 -10.99
C PHE A 86 0.27 -10.38 -12.23
N ARG A 87 1.05 -9.99 -13.24
CA ARG A 87 1.27 -10.79 -14.45
C ARG A 87 1.84 -12.16 -14.13
N ALA A 88 2.90 -12.21 -13.32
CA ALA A 88 3.51 -13.48 -12.90
C ALA A 88 2.58 -14.35 -12.04
N THR A 89 1.62 -13.74 -11.35
CA THR A 89 0.62 -14.47 -10.56
C THR A 89 -0.54 -14.98 -11.41
N LEU A 90 -1.04 -14.17 -12.34
CA LEU A 90 -2.18 -14.47 -13.20
C LEU A 90 -1.82 -15.45 -14.32
N TRP A 91 -0.63 -15.31 -14.90
CA TRP A 91 -0.12 -16.15 -15.99
C TRP A 91 1.22 -16.80 -15.59
N PRO A 92 1.21 -17.85 -14.74
CA PRO A 92 2.43 -18.48 -14.25
C PRO A 92 3.30 -19.12 -15.34
N GLU A 93 2.71 -19.44 -16.50
CA GLU A 93 3.40 -20.04 -17.65
C GLU A 93 4.07 -18.98 -18.53
N ASP A 94 3.60 -17.73 -18.51
CA ASP A 94 4.19 -16.65 -19.29
C ASP A 94 5.51 -16.20 -18.62
N ARG A 95 6.63 -16.56 -19.26
CA ARG A 95 8.00 -16.17 -18.88
C ARG A 95 8.55 -15.03 -19.74
N SER A 96 7.71 -14.35 -20.53
CA SER A 96 8.19 -13.27 -21.39
C SER A 96 8.71 -12.06 -20.59
N GLY A 97 9.87 -11.54 -21.01
CA GLY A 97 10.54 -10.37 -20.42
C GLY A 97 11.47 -10.67 -19.23
N MET A 98 12.35 -9.72 -18.91
CA MET A 98 13.25 -9.82 -17.76
C MET A 98 12.44 -9.69 -16.46
N ALA A 99 12.35 -10.76 -15.68
CA ALA A 99 11.51 -10.84 -14.47
C ALA A 99 10.05 -10.39 -14.71
N SER A 100 9.46 -10.69 -15.87
CA SER A 100 8.09 -10.27 -16.23
C SER A 100 7.85 -8.76 -16.31
N LEU A 101 8.91 -7.94 -16.29
CA LEU A 101 8.82 -6.50 -16.57
C LEU A 101 8.60 -6.28 -18.07
N ARG A 102 7.55 -5.53 -18.39
CA ARG A 102 7.26 -5.06 -19.74
C ARG A 102 6.86 -3.59 -19.61
N PHE A 103 7.17 -2.80 -20.63
CA PHE A 103 6.63 -1.45 -20.74
C PHE A 103 5.56 -1.48 -21.81
N GLY A 104 4.32 -1.28 -21.42
CA GLY A 104 3.20 -1.29 -22.33
C GLY A 104 1.99 -0.55 -21.79
N MET A 105 0.90 -0.65 -22.55
CA MET A 105 -0.37 0.01 -22.21
C MET A 105 -0.96 -0.50 -20.89
N ASP A 106 -0.61 -1.73 -20.49
CA ASP A 106 -1.07 -2.33 -19.24
C ASP A 106 -0.47 -1.64 -18.00
N GLU A 107 0.83 -1.30 -18.05
CA GLU A 107 1.49 -0.50 -17.02
C GLU A 107 0.91 0.92 -16.97
N VAL A 108 0.65 1.54 -18.13
CA VAL A 108 0.03 2.88 -18.20
C VAL A 108 -1.37 2.88 -17.58
N ARG A 109 -2.18 1.85 -17.84
CA ARG A 109 -3.51 1.70 -17.23
C ARG A 109 -3.42 1.52 -15.72
N LEU A 110 -2.45 0.74 -15.23
CA LEU A 110 -2.24 0.57 -13.79
C LEU A 110 -1.76 1.87 -13.14
N ILE A 111 -0.81 2.59 -13.74
CA ILE A 111 -0.39 3.91 -13.26
C ILE A 111 -1.59 4.86 -13.23
N GLY A 112 -2.39 4.90 -14.28
CA GLY A 112 -3.60 5.72 -14.36
C GLY A 112 -4.63 5.35 -13.28
N LEU A 113 -4.88 4.06 -13.06
CA LEU A 113 -5.75 3.60 -11.97
C LEU A 113 -5.21 4.04 -10.60
N THR A 114 -3.94 3.75 -10.32
CA THR A 114 -3.33 4.10 -9.03
C THR A 114 -3.36 5.61 -8.81
N LEU A 115 -3.14 6.40 -9.85
CA LEU A 115 -3.25 7.86 -9.80
C LEU A 115 -4.67 8.32 -9.49
N ILE A 116 -5.70 7.75 -10.15
CA ILE A 116 -7.11 8.04 -9.86
C ILE A 116 -7.43 7.74 -8.40
N LEU A 117 -7.03 6.56 -7.91
CA LEU A 117 -7.26 6.14 -6.52
C LEU A 117 -6.48 7.00 -5.53
N TYR A 118 -5.27 7.43 -5.88
CA TYR A 118 -4.45 8.31 -5.06
C TYR A 118 -5.09 9.70 -4.93
N VAL A 119 -5.52 10.31 -6.04
CA VAL A 119 -6.22 11.60 -6.04
C VAL A 119 -7.53 11.51 -5.27
N LEU A 120 -8.31 10.44 -5.47
CA LEU A 120 -9.54 10.22 -4.72
C LEU A 120 -9.28 10.05 -3.22
N GLY A 121 -8.22 9.32 -2.86
CA GLY A 121 -7.77 9.17 -1.48
C GLY A 121 -7.34 10.49 -0.84
N MET A 122 -6.60 11.33 -1.57
CA MET A 122 -6.24 12.67 -1.11
C MET A 122 -7.46 13.56 -0.92
N ALA A 123 -8.38 13.57 -1.89
CA ALA A 123 -9.63 14.33 -1.81
C ALA A 123 -10.48 13.87 -0.61
N ALA A 124 -10.63 12.56 -0.43
CA ALA A 124 -11.35 11.98 0.70
C ALA A 124 -10.69 12.31 2.04
N GLY A 125 -9.34 12.29 2.11
CA GLY A 125 -8.60 12.68 3.30
C GLY A 125 -8.78 14.16 3.64
N LEU A 126 -8.74 15.05 2.64
CA LEU A 126 -8.95 16.48 2.82
C LEU A 126 -10.39 16.78 3.28
N VAL A 127 -11.39 16.23 2.59
CA VAL A 127 -12.81 16.39 2.95
C VAL A 127 -13.09 15.80 4.33
N GLY A 128 -12.56 14.61 4.61
CA GLY A 128 -12.70 13.95 5.92
C GLY A 128 -12.04 14.74 7.05
N GLY A 129 -10.85 15.29 6.82
CA GLY A 129 -10.14 16.14 7.77
C GLY A 129 -10.89 17.44 8.06
N LEU A 130 -11.34 18.16 7.01
CA LEU A 130 -12.16 19.37 7.17
C LEU A 130 -13.48 19.07 7.87
N GLY A 131 -14.14 17.97 7.52
CA GLY A 131 -15.36 17.51 8.16
C GLY A 131 -15.14 17.20 9.65
N LEU A 132 -14.04 16.53 10.00
CA LEU A 132 -13.69 16.24 11.39
C LEU A 132 -13.42 17.51 12.18
N THR A 133 -12.64 18.45 11.65
CA THR A 133 -12.40 19.76 12.29
C THR A 133 -13.71 20.51 12.47
N PHE A 134 -14.56 20.57 11.43
CA PHE A 134 -15.85 21.23 11.50
C PHE A 134 -16.75 20.65 12.59
N VAL A 135 -16.91 19.31 12.63
CA VAL A 135 -17.79 18.68 13.62
C VAL A 135 -17.23 18.83 15.03
N THR A 136 -15.92 18.69 15.23
CA THR A 136 -15.31 18.86 16.56
C THR A 136 -15.44 20.29 17.07
N THR A 137 -15.26 21.30 16.22
CA THR A 137 -15.52 22.71 16.56
C THR A 137 -17.00 22.96 16.87
N LEU A 138 -17.92 22.42 16.06
CA LEU A 138 -19.36 22.59 16.25
C LEU A 138 -19.84 21.94 17.55
N VAL A 139 -19.39 20.71 17.85
CA VAL A 139 -19.67 20.03 19.13
C VAL A 139 -19.09 20.82 20.29
N GLY A 140 -17.86 21.33 20.15
CA GLY A 140 -17.27 22.23 21.14
C GLY A 140 -18.15 23.45 21.41
N PHE A 141 -18.70 24.07 20.36
CA PHE A 141 -19.62 25.21 20.49
C PHE A 141 -20.96 24.81 21.17
N LEU A 142 -21.60 23.73 20.72
CA LEU A 142 -22.93 23.30 21.19
C LEU A 142 -22.92 22.79 22.64
N PHE A 143 -21.81 22.23 23.11
CA PHE A 143 -21.66 21.64 24.44
C PHE A 143 -20.76 22.47 25.37
N GLY A 144 -20.71 23.80 25.17
CA GLY A 144 -20.06 24.72 26.10
C GLY A 144 -18.54 24.50 26.27
N GLY A 145 -17.87 24.03 25.22
CA GLY A 145 -16.45 23.78 25.20
C GLY A 145 -16.02 22.47 25.87
N SER A 146 -16.95 21.57 26.21
CA SER A 146 -16.63 20.28 26.86
C SER A 146 -15.63 19.46 26.03
N PRO A 147 -14.36 19.31 26.49
CA PRO A 147 -13.35 18.57 25.74
C PRO A 147 -13.69 17.07 25.64
N ALA A 148 -14.41 16.54 26.63
CA ALA A 148 -14.86 15.16 26.66
C ALA A 148 -15.86 14.86 25.52
N MET A 149 -16.82 15.75 25.28
CA MET A 149 -17.79 15.58 24.18
C MET A 149 -17.12 15.75 22.82
N ALA A 150 -16.28 16.77 22.65
CA ALA A 150 -15.51 16.95 21.43
C ALA A 150 -14.65 15.71 21.10
N GLY A 151 -13.96 15.15 22.11
CA GLY A 151 -13.16 13.94 21.96
C GLY A 151 -13.97 12.70 21.60
N LEU A 152 -15.14 12.50 22.21
CA LEU A 152 -16.03 11.37 21.90
C LEU A 152 -16.50 11.41 20.44
N PHE A 153 -17.04 12.55 19.98
CA PHE A 153 -17.50 12.69 18.61
C PHE A 153 -16.35 12.60 17.60
N ALA A 154 -15.20 13.20 17.90
CA ALA A 154 -13.99 13.05 17.08
C ALA A 154 -13.63 11.57 16.88
N THR A 155 -13.67 10.80 17.98
CA THR A 155 -13.34 9.37 17.97
C THR A 155 -14.35 8.56 17.15
N LEU A 156 -15.65 8.79 17.35
CA LEU A 156 -16.70 8.08 16.62
C LEU A 156 -16.65 8.35 15.12
N ILE A 157 -16.45 9.60 14.71
CA ILE A 157 -16.31 9.98 13.30
C ILE A 157 -15.05 9.37 12.70
N THR A 158 -13.94 9.42 13.42
CA THR A 158 -12.68 8.81 12.96
C THR A 158 -12.84 7.29 12.78
N MET A 159 -13.50 6.61 13.72
CA MET A 159 -13.82 5.18 13.59
C MET A 159 -14.73 4.90 12.39
N GLY A 160 -15.75 5.73 12.16
CA GLY A 160 -16.63 5.63 10.99
C GLY A 160 -15.88 5.82 9.66
N LEU A 161 -14.98 6.81 9.59
CA LEU A 161 -14.13 7.06 8.42
C LEU A 161 -13.17 5.90 8.17
N ILE A 162 -12.53 5.36 9.21
CA ILE A 162 -11.68 4.17 9.10
C ILE A 162 -12.50 2.98 8.58
N GLY A 163 -13.69 2.75 9.13
CA GLY A 163 -14.59 1.69 8.68
C GLY A 163 -14.98 1.83 7.21
N LEU A 164 -15.31 3.05 6.77
CA LEU A 164 -15.63 3.35 5.36
C LEU A 164 -14.42 3.12 4.44
N ILE A 165 -13.23 3.57 4.85
CA ILE A 165 -11.99 3.36 4.08
C ILE A 165 -11.68 1.87 3.96
N LEU A 166 -11.75 1.11 5.06
CA LEU A 166 -11.56 -0.34 5.04
C LEU A 166 -12.58 -1.03 4.13
N PHE A 167 -13.85 -0.61 4.21
CA PHE A 167 -14.90 -1.12 3.35
C PHE A 167 -14.57 -0.90 1.86
N LEU A 168 -14.19 0.32 1.47
CA LEU A 168 -13.83 0.66 0.10
C LEU A 168 -12.55 -0.06 -0.35
N MET A 169 -11.52 -0.15 0.51
CA MET A 169 -10.27 -0.84 0.22
C MET A 169 -10.51 -2.31 -0.11
N VAL A 170 -11.31 -3.01 0.69
CA VAL A 170 -11.66 -4.42 0.44
C VAL A 170 -12.44 -4.57 -0.87
N ARG A 171 -13.40 -3.67 -1.12
CA ARG A 171 -14.26 -3.71 -2.32
C ARG A 171 -13.51 -3.40 -3.62
N LEU A 172 -12.55 -2.49 -3.56
CA LEU A 172 -11.77 -2.04 -4.71
C LEU A 172 -10.44 -2.80 -4.86
N SER A 173 -10.11 -3.69 -3.92
CA SER A 173 -8.88 -4.48 -3.93
C SER A 173 -8.62 -5.21 -5.24
N VAL A 174 -9.68 -5.79 -5.83
CA VAL A 174 -9.61 -6.63 -7.02
C VAL A 174 -9.55 -5.81 -8.32
N VAL A 175 -9.75 -4.49 -8.26
CA VAL A 175 -9.65 -3.61 -9.45
C VAL A 175 -8.28 -3.76 -10.11
N TYR A 176 -7.20 -3.79 -9.32
CA TYR A 176 -5.83 -3.84 -9.82
C TYR A 176 -5.57 -5.03 -10.76
N PRO A 177 -5.78 -6.29 -10.35
CA PRO A 177 -5.62 -7.43 -11.26
C PRO A 177 -6.67 -7.43 -12.38
N LEU A 178 -7.88 -6.93 -12.16
CA LEU A 178 -8.91 -6.85 -13.21
C LEU A 178 -8.51 -5.92 -14.36
N VAL A 179 -7.76 -4.84 -14.11
CA VAL A 179 -7.26 -3.97 -15.18
C VAL A 179 -6.39 -4.73 -16.16
N LEU A 180 -5.55 -5.64 -15.67
CA LEU A 180 -4.68 -6.46 -16.52
C LEU A 180 -5.47 -7.53 -17.29
N ILE A 181 -6.44 -8.16 -16.62
CA ILE A 181 -7.27 -9.22 -17.23
C ILE A 181 -8.18 -8.64 -18.31
N ARG A 182 -8.86 -7.51 -18.03
CA ARG A 182 -9.86 -6.91 -18.92
C ARG A 182 -9.27 -5.85 -19.85
N ARG A 183 -8.01 -5.45 -19.66
CA ARG A 183 -7.32 -4.37 -20.40
C ARG A 183 -8.09 -3.04 -20.41
N ARG A 184 -8.91 -2.79 -19.37
CA ARG A 184 -9.67 -1.56 -19.15
C ARG A 184 -9.87 -1.32 -17.65
N ILE A 185 -10.01 -0.05 -17.27
CA ILE A 185 -10.35 0.32 -15.88
C ILE A 185 -11.86 0.13 -15.69
N SER A 186 -12.23 -0.78 -14.79
CA SER A 186 -13.63 -1.11 -14.48
C SER A 186 -13.82 -1.26 -12.97
N LEU A 187 -14.25 -0.17 -12.31
CA LEU A 187 -14.52 -0.13 -10.87
C LEU A 187 -15.82 -0.87 -10.51
N ASP A 188 -16.82 -0.74 -11.36
CA ASP A 188 -18.10 -1.45 -11.35
C ASP A 188 -17.90 -2.97 -11.28
N ALA A 189 -17.03 -3.50 -12.15
CA ALA A 189 -16.74 -4.92 -12.20
C ALA A 189 -16.12 -5.45 -10.91
N SER A 190 -15.23 -4.68 -10.27
CA SER A 190 -14.67 -5.08 -8.96
C SER A 190 -15.73 -5.04 -7.87
N TRP A 191 -16.63 -4.06 -7.93
CA TRP A 191 -17.71 -3.93 -6.97
C TRP A 191 -18.65 -5.14 -7.00
N ASP A 192 -19.05 -5.56 -8.20
CA ASP A 192 -19.92 -6.71 -8.40
C ASP A 192 -19.21 -8.01 -8.07
N LEU A 193 -17.95 -8.17 -8.47
CA LEU A 193 -17.16 -9.38 -8.21
C LEU A 193 -16.90 -9.61 -6.71
N THR A 194 -16.75 -8.54 -5.93
CA THR A 194 -16.54 -8.63 -4.47
C THR A 194 -17.86 -8.74 -3.66
N ARG A 195 -19.03 -8.62 -4.32
CA ARG A 195 -20.35 -8.74 -3.67
C ARG A 195 -20.53 -10.14 -3.10
N GLY A 196 -21.05 -10.20 -1.87
CA GLY A 196 -21.22 -11.45 -1.11
C GLY A 196 -19.93 -12.02 -0.49
N HIS A 197 -18.75 -11.46 -0.79
CA HIS A 197 -17.45 -12.00 -0.37
C HIS A 197 -16.66 -11.11 0.59
N PHE A 198 -17.28 -10.02 1.06
CA PHE A 198 -16.62 -9.00 1.90
C PHE A 198 -15.87 -9.60 3.10
N TRP A 199 -16.53 -10.42 3.92
CA TRP A 199 -15.93 -10.99 5.13
C TRP A 199 -14.76 -11.94 4.84
N SER A 200 -14.84 -12.69 3.74
CA SER A 200 -13.76 -13.60 3.33
C SER A 200 -12.53 -12.80 2.87
N LEU A 201 -12.75 -11.73 2.09
CA LEU A 201 -11.68 -10.82 1.67
C LEU A 201 -11.10 -10.06 2.85
N LEU A 202 -11.94 -9.55 3.77
CA LEU A 202 -11.50 -8.88 4.99
C LEU A 202 -10.68 -9.83 5.87
N GLY A 203 -11.11 -11.08 6.04
CA GLY A 203 -10.36 -12.10 6.76
C GLY A 203 -8.98 -12.36 6.13
N ALA A 204 -8.91 -12.44 4.79
CA ALA A 204 -7.63 -12.53 4.09
C ALA A 204 -6.76 -11.27 4.32
N TYR A 205 -7.34 -10.07 4.25
CA TYR A 205 -6.65 -8.81 4.58
C TYR A 205 -6.06 -8.83 5.99
N VAL A 206 -6.84 -9.24 6.99
CA VAL A 206 -6.39 -9.30 8.39
C VAL A 206 -5.24 -10.29 8.56
N LEU A 207 -5.35 -11.50 7.99
CA LEU A 207 -4.27 -12.49 8.06
C LEU A 207 -2.99 -11.99 7.39
N MET A 208 -3.11 -11.36 6.21
CA MET A 208 -1.97 -10.77 5.50
C MET A 208 -1.37 -9.58 6.27
N ALA A 209 -2.21 -8.77 6.92
CA ALA A 209 -1.76 -7.67 7.77
C ALA A 209 -1.00 -8.19 9.00
N LEU A 210 -1.48 -9.25 9.65
CA LEU A 210 -0.80 -9.88 10.78
C LEU A 210 0.56 -10.49 10.36
N ALA A 211 0.61 -11.20 9.23
CA ALA A 211 1.85 -11.74 8.69
C ALA A 211 2.86 -10.62 8.36
N THR A 212 2.36 -9.52 7.79
CA THR A 212 3.16 -8.32 7.50
C THR A 212 3.67 -7.65 8.77
N ALA A 213 2.80 -7.47 9.78
CA ALA A 213 3.15 -6.88 11.06
C ALA A 213 4.21 -7.70 11.79
N ALA A 214 4.11 -9.03 11.77
CA ALA A 214 5.12 -9.91 12.32
C ALA A 214 6.47 -9.75 11.61
N LEU A 215 6.48 -9.67 10.27
CA LEU A 215 7.72 -9.44 9.50
C LEU A 215 8.35 -8.08 9.83
N PHE A 216 7.53 -7.02 9.88
CA PHE A 216 8.01 -5.68 10.27
C PHE A 216 8.57 -5.69 11.69
N PHE A 217 7.86 -6.29 12.64
CA PHE A 217 8.31 -6.38 14.02
C PHE A 217 9.67 -7.09 14.13
N LEU A 218 9.85 -8.21 13.43
CA LEU A 218 11.12 -8.94 13.38
C LEU A 218 12.23 -8.11 12.72
N ALA A 219 11.94 -7.48 11.59
CA ALA A 219 12.92 -6.68 10.84
C ALA A 219 13.38 -5.44 11.64
N PHE A 220 12.49 -4.85 12.44
CA PHE A 220 12.76 -3.66 13.23
C PHE A 220 13.11 -3.96 14.70
N LEU A 221 13.18 -5.23 15.10
CA LEU A 221 13.50 -5.64 16.46
C LEU A 221 14.80 -4.99 17.01
N PRO A 222 15.89 -4.83 16.22
CA PRO A 222 17.09 -4.14 16.70
C PRO A 222 16.84 -2.68 17.09
N PHE A 223 15.94 -1.98 16.38
CA PHE A 223 15.56 -0.59 16.69
C PHE A 223 14.64 -0.48 17.89
N VAL A 224 13.80 -1.50 18.12
CA VAL A 224 13.01 -1.59 19.35
C VAL A 224 13.96 -1.65 20.56
N GLY A 225 14.97 -2.52 20.52
CA GLY A 225 15.99 -2.61 21.56
C GLY A 225 16.76 -1.31 21.78
N LEU A 226 17.13 -0.61 20.70
CA LEU A 226 17.79 0.69 20.77
C LEU A 226 16.92 1.75 21.44
N GLY A 227 15.65 1.88 21.02
CA GLY A 227 14.75 2.87 21.59
C GLY A 227 14.36 2.57 23.05
N LEU A 228 14.32 1.30 23.46
CA LEU A 228 14.16 0.93 24.88
C LEU A 228 15.39 1.33 25.71
N ARG A 229 16.61 1.07 25.23
CA ARG A 229 17.86 1.43 25.91
C ARG A 229 18.06 2.93 26.06
N THR A 230 17.59 3.69 25.08
CA THR A 230 17.70 5.15 25.06
C THR A 230 16.53 5.84 25.77
N GLY A 231 15.55 5.09 26.29
CA GLY A 231 14.33 5.64 26.88
C GLY A 231 13.41 6.33 25.87
N ALA A 232 13.68 6.18 24.57
CA ALA A 232 12.96 6.89 23.52
C ALA A 232 11.50 6.44 23.36
N TYR A 233 11.17 5.21 23.80
CA TYR A 233 9.79 4.70 23.85
C TYR A 233 9.16 4.82 25.25
N ALA A 234 9.83 5.42 26.23
CA ALA A 234 9.24 5.66 27.55
C ALA A 234 8.16 6.75 27.46
N PRO A 235 7.16 6.79 28.36
CA PRO A 235 6.25 7.93 28.48
C PRO A 235 7.06 9.22 28.67
N GLY A 236 6.97 10.16 27.73
CA GLY A 236 7.79 11.38 27.69
C GLY A 236 9.10 11.28 26.89
N GLY A 237 9.35 10.15 26.23
CA GLY A 237 10.47 9.96 25.31
C GLY A 237 10.44 10.96 24.16
N ASN A 238 11.60 11.56 23.86
CA ASN A 238 11.74 12.61 22.86
C ASN A 238 12.65 12.12 21.72
N TRP A 239 12.03 11.49 20.72
CA TRP A 239 12.74 11.00 19.53
C TRP A 239 13.56 12.10 18.83
N PRO A 240 13.05 13.34 18.65
CA PRO A 240 13.86 14.46 18.17
C PRO A 240 15.12 14.73 18.99
N LEU A 241 15.03 14.72 20.33
CA LEU A 241 16.17 14.94 21.20
C LEU A 241 17.20 13.80 21.08
N LEU A 242 16.75 12.55 20.98
CA LEU A 242 17.64 11.41 20.74
C LEU A 242 18.39 11.57 19.41
N LEU A 243 17.68 11.91 18.34
CA LEU A 243 18.30 12.14 17.03
C LEU A 243 19.30 13.30 17.09
N GLN A 244 18.97 14.38 17.80
CA GLN A 244 19.86 15.52 18.01
C GLN A 244 21.12 15.12 18.81
N GLN A 245 20.97 14.31 19.85
CA GLN A 245 22.09 13.79 20.65
C GLN A 245 22.97 12.83 19.85
N LEU A 246 22.37 11.93 19.05
CA LEU A 246 23.11 11.04 18.15
C LEU A 246 23.84 11.83 17.07
N GLN A 247 23.21 12.88 16.54
CA GLN A 247 23.83 13.78 15.57
C GLN A 247 25.02 14.54 16.16
N ALA A 248 24.88 15.04 17.39
CA ALA A 248 25.92 15.81 18.07
C ALA A 248 27.10 14.96 18.55
N ASN A 249 26.82 13.79 19.15
CA ASN A 249 27.83 12.98 19.81
C ASN A 249 28.41 11.88 18.90
N HIS A 250 27.62 11.38 17.94
CA HIS A 250 28.00 10.23 17.11
C HIS A 250 27.47 10.33 15.66
N PRO A 251 27.85 11.38 14.90
CA PRO A 251 27.31 11.64 13.56
C PRO A 251 27.51 10.47 12.58
N GLN A 252 28.62 9.74 12.69
CA GLN A 252 28.90 8.54 11.89
C GLN A 252 27.92 7.40 12.19
N SER A 253 27.52 7.23 13.45
CA SER A 253 26.55 6.21 13.85
C SER A 253 25.13 6.56 13.40
N LEU A 254 24.78 7.85 13.37
CA LEU A 254 23.48 8.30 12.87
C LEU A 254 23.32 7.96 11.39
N PHE A 255 24.35 8.22 10.58
CA PHE A 255 24.35 7.81 9.18
C PHE A 255 24.19 6.30 9.02
N ALA A 256 24.92 5.50 9.79
CA ALA A 256 24.82 4.04 9.74
C ALA A 256 23.43 3.52 10.15
N VAL A 257 22.83 4.09 11.20
CA VAL A 257 21.48 3.75 11.67
C VAL A 257 20.45 4.11 10.61
N ILE A 258 20.51 5.33 10.06
CA ILE A 258 19.61 5.79 9.00
C ILE A 258 19.74 4.89 7.77
N ALA A 259 20.96 4.65 7.29
CA ALA A 259 21.23 3.77 6.16
C ALA A 259 20.68 2.35 6.40
N ALA A 260 20.90 1.79 7.59
CA ALA A 260 20.36 0.49 7.96
C ALA A 260 18.82 0.49 7.98
N THR A 261 18.18 1.53 8.52
CA THR A 261 16.72 1.67 8.50
C THR A 261 16.18 1.73 7.08
N PHE A 262 16.81 2.51 6.19
CA PHE A 262 16.41 2.60 4.79
C PHE A 262 16.57 1.25 4.09
N VAL A 263 17.70 0.56 4.26
CA VAL A 263 17.93 -0.77 3.68
C VAL A 263 16.91 -1.79 4.18
N ILE A 264 16.64 -1.83 5.49
CA ILE A 264 15.66 -2.74 6.07
C ILE A 264 14.25 -2.43 5.56
N THR A 265 13.85 -1.16 5.57
CA THR A 265 12.54 -0.72 5.05
C THR A 265 12.39 -1.09 3.58
N ALA A 266 13.42 -0.85 2.79
CA ALA A 266 13.48 -1.12 1.36
C ALA A 266 13.33 -2.64 1.07
N LEU A 267 14.05 -3.49 1.82
CA LEU A 267 13.96 -4.95 1.72
C LEU A 267 12.58 -5.47 2.13
N VAL A 268 12.09 -5.05 3.29
CA VAL A 268 10.76 -5.43 3.80
C VAL A 268 9.68 -5.02 2.80
N SER A 269 9.75 -3.79 2.29
CA SER A 269 8.73 -3.28 1.38
C SER A 269 8.78 -3.97 0.02
N GLY A 270 9.96 -4.38 -0.47
CA GLY A 270 10.09 -5.20 -1.68
C GLY A 270 9.43 -6.58 -1.52
N ILE A 271 9.62 -7.24 -0.37
CA ILE A 271 8.91 -8.49 -0.05
C ILE A 271 7.40 -8.23 0.02
N MET A 272 7.00 -7.12 0.66
CA MET A 272 5.60 -6.76 0.81
C MET A 272 4.93 -6.55 -0.54
N LEU A 273 5.57 -5.86 -1.47
CA LEU A 273 5.03 -5.68 -2.81
C LEU A 273 4.62 -7.02 -3.44
N VAL A 274 5.50 -8.03 -3.36
CA VAL A 274 5.27 -9.37 -3.92
C VAL A 274 4.15 -10.10 -3.19
N VAL A 275 4.21 -10.08 -1.86
CA VAL A 275 3.23 -10.75 -1.00
C VAL A 275 1.84 -10.15 -1.22
N TRP A 276 1.73 -8.82 -1.13
CA TRP A 276 0.49 -8.05 -1.29
C TRP A 276 -0.08 -8.16 -2.71
N GLY A 277 0.76 -8.02 -3.74
CA GLY A 277 0.32 -8.19 -5.11
C GLY A 277 -0.14 -9.62 -5.42
N GLY A 278 0.60 -10.63 -4.94
CA GLY A 278 0.31 -12.04 -5.23
C GLY A 278 -0.99 -12.55 -4.61
N TRP A 279 -1.32 -12.14 -3.38
CA TRP A 279 -2.56 -12.59 -2.75
C TRP A 279 -3.79 -11.89 -3.34
N ILE A 280 -3.71 -10.60 -3.69
CA ILE A 280 -4.82 -9.86 -4.35
C ILE A 280 -5.11 -10.45 -5.73
N ALA A 281 -4.08 -10.75 -6.54
CA ALA A 281 -4.27 -11.42 -7.82
C ALA A 281 -4.84 -12.84 -7.65
N SER A 282 -4.49 -13.54 -6.57
CA SER A 282 -5.05 -14.86 -6.27
C SER A 282 -6.50 -14.79 -5.84
N ALA A 283 -6.90 -13.76 -5.06
CA ALA A 283 -8.29 -13.46 -4.74
C ALA A 283 -9.10 -13.17 -6.00
N ALA A 284 -8.56 -12.36 -6.92
CA ALA A 284 -9.20 -12.05 -8.20
C ALA A 284 -9.48 -13.32 -9.02
N ARG A 285 -8.48 -14.19 -9.16
CA ARG A 285 -8.61 -15.46 -9.88
C ARG A 285 -9.63 -16.39 -9.23
N GLU A 286 -9.64 -16.50 -7.90
CA GLU A 286 -10.59 -17.35 -7.17
C GLU A 286 -12.03 -16.84 -7.33
N LEU A 287 -12.25 -15.53 -7.28
CA LEU A 287 -13.57 -14.93 -7.49
C LEU A 287 -14.04 -15.10 -8.94
N LEU A 288 -13.15 -14.90 -9.93
CA LEU A 288 -13.48 -15.07 -11.35
C LEU A 288 -13.89 -16.51 -11.69
N LYS A 289 -13.13 -17.51 -11.21
CA LYS A 289 -13.46 -18.94 -11.39
C LYS A 289 -14.84 -19.32 -10.85
N ARG A 290 -15.34 -18.60 -9.85
CA ARG A 290 -16.67 -18.83 -9.25
C ARG A 290 -17.78 -18.07 -9.96
N SER A 291 -17.43 -17.00 -10.67
CA SER A 291 -18.39 -16.20 -11.45
C SER A 291 -18.67 -16.78 -12.83
N GLU A 292 -17.81 -17.67 -13.33
CA GLU A 292 -18.09 -18.47 -14.52
C GLU A 292 -19.24 -19.45 -14.19
N PRO A 293 -20.37 -19.41 -14.93
CA PRO A 293 -21.49 -20.31 -14.68
C PRO A 293 -21.06 -21.77 -14.85
N ALA A 294 -21.62 -22.66 -14.04
CA ALA A 294 -21.46 -24.12 -14.11
C ALA A 294 -22.12 -24.73 -15.37
N GLU A 295 -22.01 -24.08 -16.53
CA GLU A 295 -22.60 -24.47 -17.81
C GLU A 295 -21.68 -25.35 -18.69
N ALA A 296 -20.59 -25.89 -18.14
CA ALA A 296 -19.82 -26.96 -18.79
C ALA A 296 -20.24 -28.37 -18.31
N GLY A 297 -21.40 -28.48 -17.64
CA GLY A 297 -21.91 -29.74 -17.09
C GLY A 297 -23.05 -30.41 -17.88
N VAL A 298 -23.72 -29.70 -18.79
CA VAL A 298 -24.85 -30.26 -19.56
C VAL A 298 -24.94 -29.57 -20.93
N SER A 299 -24.20 -30.07 -21.93
CA SER A 299 -24.56 -30.01 -23.35
C SER A 299 -23.57 -30.82 -24.19
N ASP A 300 -23.96 -32.06 -24.44
CA ASP A 300 -23.69 -32.91 -25.61
C ASP A 300 -22.45 -32.71 -26.50
N ALA A 301 -21.73 -33.82 -26.66
CA ALA A 301 -21.52 -34.50 -27.95
C ALA A 301 -21.76 -33.65 -29.22
N THR A 302 -20.70 -33.06 -29.76
CA THR A 302 -20.26 -33.12 -31.17
C THR A 302 -19.17 -32.08 -31.37
N GLY A 303 -17.95 -32.53 -31.67
CA GLY A 303 -16.82 -31.64 -31.91
C GLY A 303 -16.96 -30.87 -33.23
N PRO A 304 -16.45 -29.64 -33.32
CA PRO A 304 -16.15 -29.01 -34.61
C PRO A 304 -14.69 -29.24 -34.97
N GLU A 305 -14.47 -29.88 -36.12
CA GLU A 305 -13.20 -29.95 -36.82
C GLU A 305 -12.66 -28.55 -37.10
N TRP A 306 -11.44 -28.25 -36.63
CA TRP A 306 -10.71 -27.06 -37.05
C TRP A 306 -9.87 -27.41 -38.28
N SER A 307 -10.42 -27.12 -39.46
CA SER A 307 -9.65 -27.08 -40.70
C SER A 307 -8.78 -25.82 -40.74
N SER A 308 -7.52 -26.02 -41.11
CA SER A 308 -6.48 -25.04 -41.36
C SER A 308 -6.87 -23.89 -42.30
N ARG A 309 -6.47 -22.66 -41.92
CA ARG A 309 -5.90 -21.61 -42.79
C ARG A 309 -5.38 -20.45 -41.96
#